data_AF-A0A969M4Z6-F1
#
_entry.id   AF-A0A969M4Z6-F1
#
_cell.length_a   1.000
_cell.length_b   1.000
_cell.length_c   1.000
_cell.angle_alpha   90.00
_cell.angle_beta   90.00
_cell.angle_gamma   90.00
#
_symmetry.space_group_name_H-M   'P 1'
#
loop_
_entity.id
_entity.type
_entity.pdbx_description
1 polymer ?
#
loop_
_entity_poly.entity_id
_entity_poly.type
_entity_poly.pdbx_seq_one_letter_code
_entity_poly.pdbx_strand_id
1 'polypeptide(L)'
;VRRDSPNGKRFRQEGRGGEIAQAYGFDLAPIVARAAEFKDLADSVRAEKDAVRVARERLTLLRRDIVKTIDAGMAEQVPGNWSGALQQYRAIVGRLPRSAPRQTVEGICEELRALWSEIRDVLESFAKVQNPDANESHCGRHIQNSNPDPHSESEQSSSTKNEAGSSDAETGNLVSLPKRDLPLGIVLEACPNFAELAPDGKIRHWRDALSVAELARPMLGVSPSAWQAAREALGEQQAAVTLAAIYQRSDQISSPGGYLRSLTERARQGKFSTWPMIMALLRAKLEAGKSARNGLGDDGENTAPQPGSARTVRVSPELRRSLEKPKWR
;
A
#
# COMPACT_ATOMS: atom_id res chain seq x y z
N VAL A 1 -24.82 48.57 -10.99
CA VAL A 1 -25.10 49.80 -10.21
C VAL A 1 -26.26 49.52 -9.27
N ARG A 2 -26.17 49.87 -7.98
CA ARG A 2 -27.24 49.58 -7.01
C ARG A 2 -28.40 50.56 -7.20
N ARG A 3 -29.62 50.05 -7.45
CA ARG A 3 -30.84 50.85 -7.46
C ARG A 3 -31.66 50.50 -6.23
N ASP A 4 -31.56 51.32 -5.20
CA ASP A 4 -32.31 51.12 -3.96
C ASP A 4 -33.78 51.50 -4.15
N SER A 5 -34.68 50.64 -3.65
CA SER A 5 -36.09 50.99 -3.61
C SER A 5 -36.37 51.89 -2.41
N PRO A 6 -37.42 52.74 -2.46
CA PRO A 6 -37.82 53.58 -1.34
C PRO A 6 -38.11 52.82 -0.03
N ASN A 7 -38.39 51.51 -0.10
CA ASN A 7 -38.73 50.66 1.05
C ASN A 7 -37.61 49.66 1.40
N GLY A 8 -36.41 49.79 0.80
CA GLY A 8 -35.28 48.88 1.03
C GLY A 8 -35.48 47.42 0.58
N LYS A 9 -36.64 47.09 -0.01
CA LYS A 9 -37.00 45.75 -0.51
C LYS A 9 -36.60 45.61 -1.98
N ARG A 10 -36.26 44.39 -2.39
CA ARG A 10 -35.94 44.04 -3.79
C ARG A 10 -37.23 43.61 -4.47
N PHE A 11 -37.72 44.37 -5.44
CA PHE A 11 -38.92 44.02 -6.19
C PHE A 11 -38.82 44.49 -7.65
N ARG A 12 -39.54 43.77 -8.51
CA ARG A 12 -39.73 44.05 -9.93
C ARG A 12 -41.17 44.49 -10.13
N GLN A 13 -41.37 45.59 -10.84
CA GLN A 13 -42.68 46.03 -11.30
C GLN A 13 -42.79 45.74 -12.80
N GLU A 14 -43.79 44.93 -13.15
CA GLU A 14 -44.10 44.57 -14.54
C GLU A 14 -45.11 45.58 -15.11
N GLY A 15 -44.90 45.98 -16.36
CA GLY A 15 -45.82 46.83 -17.11
C GLY A 15 -47.00 46.03 -17.67
N ARG A 16 -47.95 46.71 -18.33
CA ARG A 16 -49.20 46.12 -18.86
C ARG A 16 -49.00 45.02 -19.93
N GLY A 17 -47.78 44.76 -20.38
CA GLY A 17 -47.44 43.70 -21.33
C GLY A 17 -46.46 42.64 -20.79
N GLY A 18 -46.22 42.58 -19.47
CA GLY A 18 -45.24 41.66 -18.88
C GLY A 18 -43.77 42.10 -19.05
N GLU A 19 -43.52 43.23 -19.70
CA GLU A 19 -42.19 43.84 -19.74
C GLU A 19 -41.82 44.48 -18.40
N ILE A 20 -40.54 44.39 -18.03
CA ILE A 20 -40.04 44.92 -16.76
C ILE A 20 -39.99 46.45 -16.84
N ALA A 21 -40.93 47.13 -16.19
CA ALA A 21 -41.00 48.59 -16.19
C ALA A 21 -39.97 49.21 -15.23
N GLN A 22 -39.85 48.65 -14.01
CA GLN A 22 -38.87 49.08 -13.01
C GLN A 22 -38.37 47.89 -12.19
N ALA A 23 -37.06 47.81 -12.00
CA ALA A 23 -36.42 46.82 -11.15
C ALA A 23 -35.51 47.51 -10.13
N TYR A 24 -35.74 47.22 -8.85
CA TYR A 24 -34.94 47.74 -7.74
C TYR A 24 -34.21 46.59 -7.05
N GLY A 25 -32.90 46.74 -6.86
CA GLY A 25 -32.01 45.71 -6.31
C GLY A 25 -30.57 45.77 -6.81
N PHE A 26 -29.88 44.64 -6.68
CA PHE A 26 -28.53 44.44 -7.19
C PHE A 26 -28.56 44.11 -8.68
N ASP A 27 -27.96 44.99 -9.47
CA ASP A 27 -27.71 44.74 -10.87
C ASP A 27 -26.48 43.83 -11.04
N LEU A 28 -26.72 42.59 -11.47
CA LEU A 28 -25.70 41.59 -11.75
C LEU A 28 -25.21 41.64 -13.20
N ALA A 29 -25.83 42.42 -14.09
CA ALA A 29 -25.40 42.57 -15.48
C ALA A 29 -23.89 42.87 -15.63
N PRO A 30 -23.25 43.73 -14.81
CA PRO A 30 -21.80 43.95 -14.91
C PRO A 30 -20.95 42.73 -14.50
N ILE A 31 -21.44 41.88 -13.59
CA ILE A 31 -20.75 40.64 -13.19
C ILE A 31 -20.92 39.59 -14.29
N VAL A 32 -22.12 39.48 -14.86
CA VAL A 32 -22.42 38.56 -15.96
C VAL A 32 -21.64 38.96 -17.22
N ALA A 33 -21.53 40.26 -17.53
CA ALA A 33 -20.72 40.75 -18.64
C ALA A 33 -19.22 40.40 -18.50
N ARG A 34 -18.72 40.35 -17.25
CA ARG A 34 -17.33 39.96 -16.93
C ARG A 34 -17.19 38.48 -16.53
N ALA A 35 -18.22 37.67 -16.70
CA ALA A 35 -18.20 36.29 -16.24
C ALA A 35 -17.11 35.45 -16.91
N ALA A 36 -16.81 35.72 -18.18
CA ALA A 36 -15.72 35.07 -18.89
C ALA A 36 -14.35 35.37 -18.25
N GLU A 37 -14.06 36.64 -17.97
CA GLU A 37 -12.83 37.07 -17.29
C GLU A 37 -12.67 36.39 -15.92
N PHE A 38 -13.74 36.35 -15.12
CA PHE A 38 -13.70 35.68 -13.81
C PHE A 38 -13.53 34.17 -13.92
N LYS A 39 -14.11 33.55 -14.96
CA LYS A 39 -13.91 32.13 -15.23
C LYS A 39 -12.45 31.84 -15.57
N ASP A 40 -11.85 32.64 -16.45
CA ASP A 40 -10.44 32.49 -16.84
C ASP A 40 -9.49 32.68 -15.65
N LEU A 41 -9.77 33.67 -14.78
CA LEU A 41 -9.05 33.86 -13.53
C LEU A 41 -9.24 32.69 -12.55
N ALA A 42 -10.44 32.13 -12.45
CA ALA A 42 -10.69 30.97 -11.60
C ALA A 42 -9.96 29.72 -12.12
N ASP A 43 -9.94 29.54 -13.43
CA ASP A 43 -9.25 28.42 -14.09
C ASP A 43 -7.73 28.54 -13.95
N SER A 44 -7.16 29.75 -14.03
CA SER A 44 -5.72 29.95 -13.78
C SER A 44 -5.33 29.64 -12.34
N VAL A 45 -6.14 30.05 -11.35
CA VAL A 45 -5.91 29.72 -9.93
C VAL A 45 -6.04 28.22 -9.67
N ARG A 46 -6.99 27.53 -10.32
CA ARG A 46 -7.11 26.06 -10.24
C ARG A 46 -5.88 25.37 -10.82
N ALA A 47 -5.44 25.80 -12.01
CA ALA A 47 -4.27 25.25 -12.66
C ALA A 47 -2.99 25.44 -11.82
N GLU A 48 -2.82 26.59 -11.17
CA GLU A 48 -1.69 26.83 -10.27
C GLU A 48 -1.72 25.90 -9.04
N LYS A 49 -2.89 25.75 -8.41
CA LYS A 49 -3.07 24.82 -7.27
C LYS A 49 -2.78 23.38 -7.66
N ASP A 50 -3.29 22.95 -8.81
CA ASP A 50 -3.04 21.61 -9.33
C ASP A 50 -1.55 21.39 -9.63
N ALA A 51 -0.87 22.38 -10.19
CA ALA A 51 0.57 22.28 -10.43
C ALA A 51 1.40 22.18 -9.14
N VAL A 52 1.04 22.93 -8.10
CA VAL A 52 1.67 22.79 -6.77
C VAL A 52 1.41 21.40 -6.18
N ARG A 53 0.19 20.86 -6.34
CA ARG A 53 -0.15 19.50 -5.89
C ARG A 53 0.74 18.47 -6.58
N VAL A 54 0.84 18.52 -7.91
CA VAL A 54 1.68 17.61 -8.71
C VAL A 54 3.16 17.72 -8.32
N ALA A 55 3.67 18.93 -8.11
CA ALA A 55 5.07 19.13 -7.68
C ALA A 55 5.33 18.51 -6.29
N ARG A 56 4.39 18.62 -5.35
CA ARG A 56 4.51 17.99 -4.02
C ARG A 56 4.39 16.48 -4.03
N GLU A 57 3.54 15.94 -4.90
CA GLU A 57 3.45 14.49 -5.12
C GLU A 57 4.78 13.94 -5.65
N ARG A 58 5.36 14.59 -6.68
CA ARG A 58 6.68 14.27 -7.21
C ARG A 58 7.76 14.32 -6.13
N LEU A 59 7.78 15.37 -5.31
CA LEU A 59 8.70 15.49 -4.18
C LEU A 59 8.60 14.30 -3.21
N THR A 60 7.37 13.92 -2.87
CA THR A 60 7.12 12.84 -1.91
C THR A 60 7.61 11.49 -2.45
N LEU A 61 7.39 11.24 -3.74
CA LEU A 61 7.89 10.04 -4.42
C LEU A 61 9.41 10.00 -4.45
N LEU A 62 10.08 11.09 -4.88
CA LEU A 62 11.54 11.18 -4.92
C LEU A 62 12.16 10.95 -3.53
N ARG A 63 11.62 11.58 -2.49
CA ARG A 63 12.10 11.39 -1.11
C ARG A 63 12.02 9.93 -0.68
N ARG A 64 10.90 9.25 -0.99
CA ARG A 64 10.73 7.83 -0.67
C ARG A 64 11.72 6.98 -1.45
N ASP A 65 11.87 7.23 -2.73
CA ASP A 65 12.66 6.38 -3.62
C ASP A 65 14.16 6.53 -3.32
N ILE A 66 14.65 7.75 -3.03
CA ILE A 66 16.03 7.99 -2.58
C ILE A 66 16.35 7.20 -1.30
N VAL A 67 15.49 7.31 -0.28
CA VAL A 67 15.68 6.59 0.99
C VAL A 67 15.72 5.08 0.74
N LYS A 68 14.78 4.56 -0.06
CA LYS A 68 14.76 3.14 -0.43
C LYS A 68 16.01 2.68 -1.17
N THR A 69 16.51 3.48 -2.12
CA THR A 69 17.75 3.12 -2.86
C THR A 69 18.98 3.14 -1.96
N ILE A 70 19.04 4.07 -1.01
CA ILE A 70 20.13 4.11 -0.02
C ILE A 70 20.04 2.90 0.92
N ASP A 71 18.85 2.59 1.43
CA ASP A 71 18.62 1.43 2.29
C ASP A 71 18.98 0.12 1.59
N ALA A 72 18.62 -0.02 0.31
CA ALA A 72 19.00 -1.17 -0.52
C ALA A 72 20.51 -1.27 -0.72
N GLY A 73 21.18 -0.15 -1.05
CA GLY A 73 22.64 -0.12 -1.22
C GLY A 73 23.39 -0.51 0.06
N MET A 74 22.88 -0.10 1.23
CA MET A 74 23.43 -0.51 2.53
C MET A 74 23.18 -1.99 2.85
N ALA A 75 21.99 -2.50 2.55
CA ALA A 75 21.64 -3.91 2.79
C ALA A 75 22.48 -4.85 1.92
N GLU A 76 22.71 -4.49 0.66
CA GLU A 76 23.50 -5.28 -0.30
C GLU A 76 25.01 -5.06 -0.16
N GLN A 77 25.47 -4.29 0.84
CA GLN A 77 26.89 -3.99 1.11
C GLN A 77 27.63 -3.45 -0.13
N VAL A 78 26.92 -2.67 -0.95
CA VAL A 78 27.51 -2.06 -2.14
C VAL A 78 28.60 -1.07 -1.70
N PRO A 79 29.83 -1.12 -2.22
CA PRO A 79 30.87 -0.15 -1.91
C PRO A 79 30.43 1.22 -2.43
N GLY A 80 30.13 2.13 -1.51
CA GLY A 80 29.64 3.46 -1.84
C GLY A 80 29.57 4.37 -0.61
N ASN A 81 29.65 5.68 -0.83
CA ASN A 81 29.52 6.67 0.24
C ASN A 81 28.04 6.94 0.59
N TRP A 82 27.34 5.90 1.07
CA TRP A 82 25.92 5.95 1.44
C TRP A 82 25.63 6.97 2.55
N SER A 83 26.57 7.14 3.48
CA SER A 83 26.47 8.13 4.56
C SER A 83 26.52 9.57 4.00
N GLY A 84 27.40 9.83 3.03
CA GLY A 84 27.45 11.11 2.31
C GLY A 84 26.17 11.40 1.53
N ALA A 85 25.64 10.42 0.80
CA ALA A 85 24.37 10.55 0.07
C ALA A 85 23.20 10.85 1.02
N LEU A 86 23.15 10.19 2.18
CA LEU A 86 22.14 10.45 3.20
C LEU A 86 22.27 11.86 3.82
N GLN A 87 23.50 12.34 4.01
CA GLN A 87 23.76 13.70 4.51
C GLN A 87 23.30 14.76 3.51
N GLN A 88 23.62 14.58 2.22
CA GLN A 88 23.15 15.46 1.15
C GLN A 88 21.62 15.46 1.05
N TYR A 89 20.99 14.28 1.10
CA TYR A 89 19.53 14.16 1.14
C TYR A 89 18.92 14.95 2.32
N ARG A 90 19.48 14.80 3.53
CA ARG A 90 19.02 15.53 4.73
C ARG A 90 19.21 17.04 4.57
N ALA A 91 20.30 17.49 3.97
CA ALA A 91 20.56 18.91 3.72
C ALA A 91 19.57 19.51 2.69
N ILE A 92 19.19 18.76 1.66
CA ILE A 92 18.19 19.19 0.68
C ILE A 92 16.79 19.23 1.31
N VAL A 93 16.39 18.18 2.02
CA VAL A 93 15.06 18.11 2.66
C VAL A 93 14.93 19.11 3.81
N GLY A 94 16.01 19.39 4.55
CA GLY A 94 16.02 20.36 5.64
C GLY A 94 15.75 21.80 5.21
N ARG A 95 15.94 22.12 3.92
CA ARG A 95 15.64 23.45 3.35
C ARG A 95 14.17 23.66 3.01
N LEU A 96 13.31 22.63 3.12
CA LEU A 96 11.88 22.77 2.82
C LEU A 96 11.14 23.58 3.90
N PRO A 97 10.55 24.73 3.56
CA PRO A 97 9.66 25.44 4.47
C PRO A 97 8.30 24.73 4.56
N ARG A 98 7.57 24.99 5.66
CA ARG A 98 6.24 24.39 5.93
C ARG A 98 5.18 24.83 4.90
N SER A 99 5.35 26.03 4.33
CA SER A 99 4.60 26.52 3.17
C SER A 99 5.59 27.01 2.12
N ALA A 100 5.80 26.23 1.07
CA ALA A 100 6.73 26.54 -0.01
C ALA A 100 5.97 27.03 -1.27
N PRO A 101 6.43 28.11 -1.92
CA PRO A 101 5.92 28.49 -3.23
C PRO A 101 6.34 27.44 -4.28
N ARG A 102 5.61 27.39 -5.40
CA ARG A 102 5.80 26.39 -6.46
C ARG A 102 7.26 26.25 -6.90
N GLN A 103 7.91 27.38 -7.17
CA GLN A 103 9.27 27.45 -7.71
C GLN A 103 10.29 26.81 -6.76
N THR A 104 10.13 27.01 -5.45
CA THR A 104 11.00 26.39 -4.43
C THR A 104 10.81 24.88 -4.40
N VAL A 105 9.57 24.39 -4.51
CA VAL A 105 9.30 22.94 -4.56
C VAL A 105 9.89 22.32 -5.82
N GLU A 106 9.75 22.98 -6.97
CA GLU A 106 10.30 22.50 -8.25
C GLU A 106 11.83 22.47 -8.23
N GLY A 107 12.49 23.53 -7.74
CA GLY A 107 13.95 23.55 -7.62
C GLY A 107 14.48 22.45 -6.68
N ILE A 108 13.84 22.24 -5.53
CA ILE A 108 14.22 21.15 -4.62
C ILE A 108 13.97 19.77 -5.26
N CYS A 109 12.91 19.61 -6.04
CA CYS A 109 12.66 18.39 -6.81
C CYS A 109 13.75 18.13 -7.87
N GLU A 110 14.33 19.18 -8.47
CA GLU A 110 15.46 19.03 -9.39
C GLU A 110 16.73 18.61 -8.66
N GLU A 111 17.06 19.23 -7.53
CA GLU A 111 18.19 18.83 -6.70
C GLU A 111 18.07 17.37 -6.22
N LEU A 112 16.88 16.95 -5.77
CA LEU A 112 16.65 15.56 -5.36
C LEU A 112 16.73 14.60 -6.54
N ARG A 113 16.33 15.01 -7.75
CA ARG A 113 16.48 14.18 -8.96
C ARG A 113 17.94 14.00 -9.34
N ALA A 114 18.76 15.04 -9.22
CA ALA A 114 20.20 14.94 -9.45
C ALA A 114 20.83 13.93 -8.47
N LEU A 115 20.57 14.08 -7.17
CA LEU A 115 21.05 13.14 -6.14
C LEU A 115 20.58 11.71 -6.42
N TRP A 116 19.31 11.53 -6.82
CA TRP A 116 18.80 10.21 -7.15
C TRP A 116 19.51 9.59 -8.38
N SER A 117 19.83 10.39 -9.39
CA SER A 117 20.59 9.89 -10.55
C SER A 117 22.00 9.49 -10.15
N GLU A 118 22.70 10.29 -9.34
CA GLU A 118 24.04 9.96 -8.85
C GLU A 118 24.04 8.63 -8.08
N ILE A 119 23.08 8.45 -7.17
CA ILE A 119 22.92 7.19 -6.41
C ILE A 119 22.67 6.01 -7.36
N ARG A 120 21.82 6.19 -8.36
CA ARG A 120 21.53 5.14 -9.35
C ARG A 120 22.75 4.82 -10.20
N ASP A 121 23.53 5.81 -10.62
CA ASP A 121 24.70 5.60 -11.47
C ASP A 121 25.78 4.80 -10.70
N VAL A 122 25.94 5.07 -9.40
CA VAL A 122 26.79 4.24 -8.51
C VAL A 122 26.30 2.80 -8.45
N LEU A 123 25.00 2.58 -8.24
CA LEU A 123 24.42 1.22 -8.22
C LEU A 123 24.56 0.50 -9.56
N GLU A 124 24.30 1.17 -10.68
CA GLU A 124 24.43 0.59 -12.02
C GLU A 124 25.88 0.25 -12.35
N SER A 125 26.84 1.09 -11.96
CA SER A 125 28.27 0.81 -12.15
C SER A 125 28.69 -0.45 -11.41
N PHE A 126 28.20 -0.66 -10.19
CA PHE A 126 28.49 -1.85 -9.40
C PHE A 126 27.85 -3.11 -10.00
N ALA A 127 26.60 -3.01 -10.44
CA ALA A 127 25.89 -4.12 -11.08
C ALA A 127 26.58 -4.55 -12.39
N LYS A 128 27.14 -3.61 -13.17
CA LYS A 128 27.92 -3.90 -14.39
C LYS A 128 29.26 -4.58 -14.08
N VAL A 129 29.93 -4.21 -13.00
CA VAL A 129 31.22 -4.81 -12.59
C VAL A 129 31.07 -6.26 -12.11
N GLN A 130 29.96 -6.60 -11.44
CA GLN A 130 29.70 -7.98 -10.98
C GLN A 130 29.30 -8.95 -12.08
N ASN A 131 29.01 -8.49 -13.29
CA ASN A 131 28.59 -9.34 -14.40
C ASN A 131 29.52 -9.17 -15.62
N PRO A 132 30.79 -9.61 -15.55
CA PRO A 132 31.76 -9.44 -16.63
C PRO A 132 31.61 -10.47 -17.76
N ASP A 133 30.45 -11.11 -17.90
CA ASP A 133 30.22 -12.09 -18.96
C ASP A 133 29.91 -11.37 -20.28
N ALA A 134 30.98 -11.03 -20.98
CA ALA A 134 30.95 -10.73 -22.41
C ALA A 134 30.69 -12.05 -23.15
N ASN A 135 29.44 -12.29 -23.51
CA ASN A 135 29.07 -13.44 -24.32
C ASN A 135 29.59 -13.30 -25.76
N GLU A 136 30.83 -13.73 -25.98
CA GLU A 136 31.41 -13.95 -27.31
C GLU A 136 32.09 -15.32 -27.30
N SER A 137 31.33 -16.34 -27.71
CA SER A 137 31.77 -17.60 -28.31
C SER A 137 33.02 -18.30 -27.76
N HIS A 138 32.88 -19.52 -27.22
CA HIS A 138 33.36 -20.75 -27.89
C HIS A 138 33.20 -22.03 -27.05
N CYS A 139 32.90 -23.10 -27.80
CA CYS A 139 33.04 -24.52 -27.55
C CYS A 139 34.03 -24.96 -26.43
N GLY A 140 33.50 -25.46 -25.32
CA GLY A 140 34.22 -26.23 -24.30
C GLY A 140 33.90 -27.72 -24.39
N ARG A 141 34.94 -28.55 -24.45
CA ARG A 141 34.92 -29.97 -24.78
C ARG A 141 34.27 -30.85 -23.71
N HIS A 142 33.59 -31.89 -24.22
CA HIS A 142 33.41 -33.24 -23.66
C HIS A 142 34.23 -33.55 -22.38
N ILE A 143 33.54 -33.83 -21.28
CA ILE A 143 34.03 -34.73 -20.23
C ILE A 143 32.98 -35.83 -20.06
N GLN A 144 33.47 -37.05 -20.26
CA GLN A 144 32.75 -38.32 -20.28
C GLN A 144 32.77 -38.94 -18.88
N ASN A 145 31.63 -39.51 -18.45
CA ASN A 145 31.39 -40.58 -17.45
C ASN A 145 32.24 -40.60 -16.14
N SER A 146 31.67 -40.86 -14.97
CA SER A 146 30.95 -42.10 -14.66
C SER A 146 30.21 -41.96 -13.31
N ASN A 147 29.01 -42.55 -13.20
CA ASN A 147 28.34 -42.85 -11.92
C ASN A 147 29.19 -43.85 -11.12
N PRO A 148 29.13 -43.93 -9.77
CA PRO A 148 28.02 -44.65 -9.14
C PRO A 148 27.57 -44.17 -7.75
N ASP A 149 26.27 -44.32 -7.48
CA ASP A 149 25.66 -44.34 -6.15
C ASP A 149 26.26 -45.41 -5.23
N PRO A 150 26.05 -45.28 -3.90
CA PRO A 150 25.60 -46.45 -3.16
C PRO A 150 24.32 -46.19 -2.36
N HIS A 151 23.34 -47.03 -2.64
CA HIS A 151 22.24 -47.38 -1.76
C HIS A 151 22.74 -47.90 -0.40
N SER A 152 22.02 -47.58 0.67
CA SER A 152 21.95 -48.44 1.85
C SER A 152 20.52 -48.47 2.37
N GLU A 153 19.89 -49.63 2.25
CA GLU A 153 18.64 -49.99 2.91
C GLU A 153 18.88 -50.25 4.40
N SER A 154 17.93 -49.85 5.24
CA SER A 154 17.56 -50.63 6.42
C SER A 154 16.15 -50.23 6.86
N GLU A 155 15.23 -51.17 6.73
CA GLU A 155 13.87 -51.09 7.26
C GLU A 155 13.89 -51.27 8.78
N GLN A 156 13.21 -50.38 9.52
CA GLN A 156 12.35 -50.84 10.61
C GLN A 156 11.32 -49.79 11.01
N SER A 157 10.10 -50.29 11.09
CA SER A 157 8.83 -49.61 11.30
C SER A 157 8.65 -49.09 12.72
N SER A 158 8.03 -47.92 12.87
CA SER A 158 6.82 -47.76 13.68
C SER A 158 6.29 -46.33 13.62
N SER A 159 4.97 -46.24 13.50
CA SER A 159 4.15 -45.03 13.48
C SER A 159 4.36 -44.16 14.72
N THR A 160 4.60 -42.86 14.54
CA THR A 160 3.97 -41.80 15.36
C THR A 160 3.95 -40.50 14.54
N LYS A 161 2.74 -40.02 14.22
CA LYS A 161 2.49 -38.70 13.65
C LYS A 161 3.04 -37.62 14.57
N ASN A 162 4.03 -36.86 14.09
CA ASN A 162 4.40 -35.54 14.58
C ASN A 162 4.98 -34.75 13.41
N GLU A 163 4.17 -33.86 12.83
CA GLU A 163 4.65 -32.82 11.91
C GLU A 163 4.80 -31.54 12.71
N ALA A 164 6.04 -31.27 13.12
CA ALA A 164 6.50 -29.97 13.57
C ALA A 164 7.64 -29.53 12.64
N GLY A 165 7.50 -28.33 12.08
CA GLY A 165 8.61 -27.44 11.74
C GLY A 165 9.12 -27.47 10.30
N SER A 166 9.01 -26.35 9.59
CA SER A 166 10.17 -25.46 9.35
C SER A 166 9.86 -24.40 8.29
N SER A 167 10.03 -23.13 8.63
CA SER A 167 11.16 -22.37 8.07
C SER A 167 11.32 -21.07 8.86
N ASP A 168 12.34 -21.08 9.71
CA ASP A 168 13.04 -19.88 10.11
C ASP A 168 13.72 -19.28 8.87
N ALA A 169 13.32 -18.06 8.52
CA ALA A 169 14.10 -17.14 7.71
C ALA A 169 14.04 -15.77 8.40
N GLU A 170 15.14 -15.48 9.09
CA GLU A 170 15.68 -14.20 9.53
C GLU A 170 14.74 -12.99 9.58
N THR A 171 14.36 -12.65 10.81
CA THR A 171 13.68 -11.41 11.19
C THR A 171 14.71 -10.32 11.50
N GLY A 172 15.29 -9.72 10.47
CA GLY A 172 16.05 -8.48 10.57
C GLY A 172 15.16 -7.27 10.28
N ASN A 173 15.02 -6.34 11.22
CA ASN A 173 14.40 -5.00 11.08
C ASN A 173 12.87 -4.87 11.27
N LEU A 174 12.34 -5.31 12.43
CA LEU A 174 11.02 -4.84 12.91
C LEU A 174 11.10 -3.91 14.13
N VAL A 175 12.28 -3.35 14.40
CA VAL A 175 12.43 -2.32 15.44
C VAL A 175 11.99 -0.98 14.84
N SER A 176 10.84 -0.49 15.34
CA SER A 176 10.35 0.89 15.27
C SER A 176 9.86 1.44 13.91
N LEU A 177 8.71 0.95 13.45
CA LEU A 177 7.81 1.77 12.61
C LEU A 177 6.74 2.41 13.52
N PRO A 178 6.45 3.71 13.39
CA PRO A 178 5.42 4.36 14.20
C PRO A 178 4.08 3.65 13.98
N LYS A 179 3.38 3.36 15.08
CA LYS A 179 2.07 2.71 15.16
C LYS A 179 1.15 3.24 14.05
N ARG A 180 1.09 2.52 12.93
CA ARG A 180 0.13 2.83 11.87
C ARG A 180 -1.21 2.31 12.34
N ASP A 181 -2.00 3.19 12.94
CA ASP A 181 -3.38 2.89 13.27
C ASP A 181 -4.11 2.58 11.95
N LEU A 182 -4.62 1.35 11.81
CA LEU A 182 -5.40 0.99 10.64
C LEU A 182 -6.71 1.77 10.71
N PRO A 183 -7.13 2.49 9.65
CA PRO A 183 -8.46 3.08 9.64
C PRO A 183 -9.53 1.98 9.57
N LEU A 184 -10.62 2.15 10.31
CA LEU A 184 -11.72 1.19 10.42
C LEU A 184 -12.27 0.75 9.05
N GLY A 185 -12.35 1.67 8.08
CA GLY A 185 -12.85 1.37 6.74
C GLY A 185 -12.05 0.26 6.02
N ILE A 186 -10.72 0.25 6.16
CA ILE A 186 -9.86 -0.78 5.54
C ILE A 186 -10.09 -2.13 6.18
N VAL A 187 -10.32 -2.16 7.50
CA VAL A 187 -10.59 -3.40 8.25
C VAL A 187 -11.93 -4.00 7.83
N LEU A 188 -12.97 -3.17 7.70
CA LEU A 188 -14.30 -3.62 7.27
C LEU A 188 -14.30 -4.08 5.81
N GLU A 189 -13.51 -3.44 4.94
CA GLU A 189 -13.34 -3.88 3.55
C GLU A 189 -12.67 -5.26 3.46
N ALA A 190 -11.66 -5.49 4.33
CA ALA A 190 -10.93 -6.75 4.41
C ALA A 190 -11.74 -7.89 5.05
N CYS A 191 -12.63 -7.55 5.98
CA CYS A 191 -13.40 -8.50 6.79
C CYS A 191 -14.92 -8.33 6.60
N PRO A 192 -15.49 -8.61 5.41
CA PRO A 192 -16.92 -8.47 5.16
C PRO A 192 -17.79 -9.34 6.09
N ASN A 193 -17.41 -10.59 6.36
CA ASN A 193 -18.20 -11.50 7.21
C ASN A 193 -18.34 -10.94 8.63
N PHE A 194 -17.29 -10.26 9.12
CA PHE A 194 -17.32 -9.60 10.42
C PHE A 194 -18.25 -8.38 10.43
N ALA A 195 -18.30 -7.62 9.33
CA ALA A 195 -19.19 -6.47 9.21
C ALA A 195 -20.67 -6.89 9.16
N GLU A 196 -20.98 -8.04 8.55
CA GLU A 196 -22.33 -8.62 8.48
C GLU A 196 -22.87 -9.07 9.84
N LEU A 197 -21.99 -9.35 10.80
CA LEU A 197 -22.37 -9.71 12.17
C LEU A 197 -22.91 -8.53 12.99
N ALA A 198 -22.81 -7.29 12.47
CA ALA A 198 -23.26 -6.10 13.19
C ALA A 198 -24.80 -6.05 13.37
N PRO A 199 -25.33 -5.89 14.59
CA PRO A 199 -26.77 -5.84 14.85
C PRO A 199 -27.51 -4.74 14.06
N ASP A 200 -26.87 -3.58 13.89
CA ASP A 200 -27.42 -2.42 13.16
C ASP A 200 -27.02 -2.40 11.67
N GLY A 201 -26.40 -3.48 11.17
CA GLY A 201 -25.97 -3.65 9.79
C GLY A 201 -24.84 -2.72 9.33
N LYS A 202 -24.32 -1.83 10.18
CA LYS A 202 -23.20 -0.93 9.88
C LYS A 202 -22.33 -0.66 11.11
N ILE A 203 -21.02 -0.88 10.96
CA ILE A 203 -20.01 -0.51 11.96
C ILE A 203 -19.47 0.87 11.60
N ARG A 204 -19.74 1.90 12.42
CA ARG A 204 -19.34 3.30 12.13
C ARG A 204 -18.14 3.74 12.96
N HIS A 205 -17.99 3.19 14.16
CA HIS A 205 -16.95 3.58 15.12
C HIS A 205 -16.23 2.35 15.69
N TRP A 206 -15.05 2.56 16.27
CA TRP A 206 -14.30 1.50 16.94
C TRP A 206 -15.03 0.84 18.11
N ARG A 207 -15.91 1.59 18.79
CA ARG A 207 -16.78 1.05 19.85
C ARG A 207 -17.74 0.01 19.29
N ASP A 208 -18.32 0.29 18.13
CA ASP A 208 -19.23 -0.65 17.44
C ASP A 208 -18.45 -1.91 17.05
N ALA A 209 -17.22 -1.76 16.53
CA ALA A 209 -16.37 -2.89 16.18
C ALA A 209 -16.01 -3.76 17.39
N LEU A 210 -15.79 -3.16 18.57
CA LEU A 210 -15.57 -3.88 19.82
C LEU A 210 -16.81 -4.65 20.28
N SER A 211 -18.00 -4.04 20.19
CA SER A 211 -19.26 -4.71 20.50
C SER A 211 -19.50 -5.92 19.59
N VAL A 212 -19.21 -5.79 18.29
CA VAL A 212 -19.30 -6.91 17.34
C VAL A 212 -18.22 -7.97 17.62
N ALA A 213 -17.03 -7.57 18.05
CA ALA A 213 -15.99 -8.50 18.47
C ALA A 213 -16.42 -9.35 19.67
N GLU A 214 -17.10 -8.75 20.66
CA GLU A 214 -17.66 -9.50 21.80
C GLU A 214 -18.73 -10.51 21.38
N LEU A 215 -19.51 -10.21 20.33
CA LEU A 215 -20.48 -11.14 19.73
C LEU A 215 -19.80 -12.26 18.95
N ALA A 216 -18.71 -11.97 18.23
CA ALA A 216 -17.94 -12.94 17.45
C ALA A 216 -17.13 -13.91 18.36
N ARG A 217 -16.66 -13.43 19.52
CA ARG A 217 -15.83 -14.17 20.47
C ARG A 217 -16.37 -15.58 20.82
N PRO A 218 -17.64 -15.76 21.27
CA PRO A 218 -18.17 -17.09 21.57
C PRO A 218 -18.28 -17.98 20.33
N MET A 219 -18.58 -17.42 19.16
CA MET A 219 -18.66 -18.18 17.90
C MET A 219 -17.31 -18.78 17.50
N LEU A 220 -16.22 -18.10 17.85
CA LEU A 220 -14.85 -18.54 17.61
C LEU A 220 -14.28 -19.44 18.73
N GLY A 221 -15.07 -19.78 19.75
CA GLY A 221 -14.60 -20.55 20.90
C GLY A 221 -13.53 -19.84 21.73
N VAL A 222 -13.48 -18.50 21.68
CA VAL A 222 -12.50 -17.70 22.43
C VAL A 222 -13.01 -17.48 23.86
N SER A 223 -12.24 -17.92 24.85
CA SER A 223 -12.60 -17.73 26.27
C SER A 223 -12.52 -16.25 26.67
N PRO A 224 -13.32 -15.80 27.67
CA PRO A 224 -13.25 -14.42 28.16
C PRO A 224 -11.83 -14.03 28.62
N SER A 225 -11.13 -14.98 29.27
CA SER A 225 -9.73 -14.80 29.69
C SER A 225 -8.76 -14.58 28.53
N ALA A 226 -8.93 -15.30 27.43
CA ALA A 226 -8.07 -15.15 26.25
C ALA A 226 -8.31 -13.81 25.55
N TRP A 227 -9.57 -13.37 25.51
CA TRP A 227 -9.93 -12.07 24.95
C TRP A 227 -9.41 -10.91 25.80
N GLN A 228 -9.52 -11.00 27.12
CA GLN A 228 -8.97 -10.00 28.02
C GLN A 228 -7.45 -9.88 27.89
N ALA A 229 -6.74 -11.01 27.86
CA ALA A 229 -5.30 -11.04 27.62
C ALA A 229 -4.91 -10.40 26.27
N ALA A 230 -5.72 -10.60 25.22
CA ALA A 230 -5.52 -9.97 23.93
C ALA A 230 -5.71 -8.45 24.00
N ARG A 231 -6.76 -7.96 24.68
CA ARG A 231 -7.01 -6.51 24.87
C ARG A 231 -5.88 -5.84 25.64
N GLU A 232 -5.36 -6.50 26.67
CA GLU A 232 -4.25 -5.99 27.48
C GLU A 232 -2.93 -5.91 26.68
N ALA A 233 -2.63 -6.93 25.87
CA ALA A 233 -1.37 -6.98 25.13
C ALA A 233 -1.37 -6.12 23.85
N LEU A 234 -2.48 -6.12 23.10
CA LEU A 234 -2.57 -5.47 21.78
C LEU A 234 -3.19 -4.06 21.85
N GLY A 235 -3.96 -3.78 22.90
CA GLY A 235 -4.88 -2.64 22.94
C GLY A 235 -6.23 -2.96 22.29
N GLU A 236 -7.27 -2.23 22.69
CA GLU A 236 -8.65 -2.56 22.32
C GLU A 236 -8.90 -2.59 20.81
N GLN A 237 -8.43 -1.58 20.09
CA GLN A 237 -8.63 -1.49 18.63
C GLN A 237 -7.92 -2.65 17.91
N GLN A 238 -6.66 -2.91 18.24
CA GLN A 238 -5.88 -3.95 17.57
C GLN A 238 -6.38 -5.36 17.92
N ALA A 239 -6.88 -5.57 19.14
CA ALA A 239 -7.55 -6.80 19.52
C ALA A 239 -8.82 -7.03 18.69
N ALA A 240 -9.65 -5.99 18.49
CA ALA A 240 -10.84 -6.06 17.65
C ALA A 240 -10.49 -6.38 16.19
N VAL A 241 -9.47 -5.72 15.62
CA VAL A 241 -8.97 -6.01 14.27
C VAL A 241 -8.49 -7.46 14.14
N THR A 242 -7.74 -7.94 15.13
CA THR A 242 -7.21 -9.31 15.13
C THR A 242 -8.35 -10.32 15.16
N LEU A 243 -9.36 -10.10 16.00
CA LEU A 243 -10.52 -10.99 16.07
C LEU A 243 -11.35 -10.96 14.78
N ALA A 244 -11.54 -9.78 14.19
CA ALA A 244 -12.23 -9.64 12.90
C ALA A 244 -11.52 -10.41 11.78
N ALA A 245 -10.19 -10.33 11.74
CA ALA A 245 -9.38 -11.07 10.76
C ALA A 245 -9.43 -12.59 10.97
N ILE A 246 -9.43 -13.04 12.23
CA ILE A 246 -9.63 -14.46 12.58
C ILE A 246 -11.02 -14.93 12.16
N TYR A 247 -12.05 -14.11 12.43
CA TYR A 247 -13.43 -14.42 12.04
C TYR A 247 -13.58 -14.56 10.53
N GLN A 248 -12.97 -13.65 9.75
CA GLN A 248 -12.99 -13.73 8.29
C GLN A 248 -12.35 -15.00 7.73
N ARG A 249 -11.44 -15.63 8.48
CA ARG A 249 -10.73 -16.88 8.11
C ARG A 249 -11.08 -18.04 9.03
N SER A 250 -12.24 -18.02 9.68
CA SER A 250 -12.66 -19.08 10.61
C SER A 250 -12.53 -20.47 9.98
N ASP A 251 -12.89 -20.60 8.71
CA ASP A 251 -12.94 -21.88 8.00
C ASP A 251 -11.55 -22.46 7.69
N GLN A 252 -10.51 -21.61 7.72
CA GLN A 252 -9.12 -22.00 7.48
C GLN A 252 -8.34 -22.22 8.79
N ILE A 253 -8.95 -21.94 9.94
CA ILE A 253 -8.29 -21.97 11.25
C ILE A 253 -8.95 -23.04 12.11
N SER A 254 -8.23 -24.13 12.35
CA SER A 254 -8.72 -25.24 13.17
C SER A 254 -9.05 -24.84 14.62
N SER A 255 -8.26 -23.95 15.24
CA SER A 255 -8.49 -23.48 16.60
C SER A 255 -8.33 -21.95 16.71
N PRO A 256 -9.41 -21.17 16.50
CA PRO A 256 -9.37 -19.72 16.54
C PRO A 256 -8.95 -19.15 17.90
N GLY A 257 -9.43 -19.73 19.00
CA GLY A 257 -9.07 -19.33 20.36
C GLY A 257 -7.61 -19.61 20.72
N GLY A 258 -7.06 -20.76 20.31
CA GLY A 258 -5.64 -21.07 20.48
C GLY A 258 -4.75 -20.14 19.65
N TYR A 259 -5.19 -19.83 18.44
CA TYR A 259 -4.49 -18.91 17.55
C TYR A 259 -4.47 -17.47 18.10
N LEU A 260 -5.57 -16.97 18.66
CA LEU A 260 -5.57 -15.65 19.31
C LEU A 260 -4.55 -15.59 20.47
N ARG A 261 -4.42 -16.65 21.27
CA ARG A 261 -3.43 -16.71 22.36
C ARG A 261 -2.00 -16.65 21.85
N SER A 262 -1.68 -17.39 20.78
CA SER A 262 -0.33 -17.34 20.20
C SER A 262 0.00 -15.98 19.58
N LEU A 263 -0.97 -15.31 18.95
CA LEU A 263 -0.81 -13.95 18.46
C LEU A 263 -0.64 -12.93 19.60
N THR A 264 -1.38 -13.11 20.68
CA THR A 264 -1.26 -12.30 21.90
C THR A 264 0.13 -12.41 22.50
N GLU A 265 0.68 -13.63 22.57
CA GLU A 265 2.03 -13.87 23.08
C GLU A 265 3.10 -13.24 22.18
N ARG A 266 2.94 -13.36 20.86
CA ARG A 266 3.82 -12.67 19.89
C ARG A 266 3.72 -11.14 20.00
N ALA A 267 2.54 -10.61 20.32
CA ALA A 267 2.34 -9.17 20.53
C ALA A 267 3.06 -8.67 21.79
N ARG A 268 3.03 -9.43 22.89
CA ARG A 268 3.80 -9.11 24.10
C ARG A 268 5.31 -9.05 23.83
N GLN A 269 5.79 -9.88 22.92
CA GLN A 269 7.20 -9.88 22.48
C GLN A 269 7.52 -8.79 21.45
N GLY A 270 6.55 -7.95 21.06
CA GLY A 270 6.74 -6.92 20.03
C GLY A 270 6.87 -7.46 18.60
N LYS A 271 6.58 -8.75 18.37
CA LYS A 271 6.76 -9.46 17.09
C LYS A 271 5.45 -9.62 16.30
N PHE A 272 4.42 -8.87 16.65
CA PHE A 272 3.12 -8.93 15.99
C PHE A 272 2.63 -7.55 15.55
N SER A 273 2.08 -7.51 14.35
CA SER A 273 1.36 -6.36 13.80
C SER A 273 0.11 -6.87 13.06
N THR A 274 -0.99 -6.15 13.18
CA THR A 274 -2.25 -6.43 12.49
C THR A 274 -2.22 -6.03 11.02
N TRP A 275 -1.31 -5.14 10.62
CA TRP A 275 -1.24 -4.61 9.26
C TRP A 275 -0.96 -5.69 8.21
N PRO A 276 0.07 -6.55 8.34
CA PRO A 276 0.32 -7.62 7.36
C PRO A 276 -0.85 -8.61 7.27
N MET A 277 -1.54 -8.86 8.39
CA MET A 277 -2.68 -9.76 8.47
C MET A 277 -3.87 -9.23 7.64
N ILE A 278 -4.23 -7.95 7.80
CA ILE A 278 -5.30 -7.32 7.03
C ILE A 278 -4.93 -7.18 5.55
N MET A 279 -3.68 -6.85 5.24
CA MET A 279 -3.23 -6.75 3.85
C MET A 279 -3.23 -8.10 3.13
N ALA A 280 -2.94 -9.19 3.84
CA ALA A 280 -3.07 -10.54 3.27
C ALA A 280 -4.53 -10.87 2.90
N LEU A 281 -5.50 -10.46 3.74
CA LEU A 281 -6.93 -10.64 3.45
C LEU A 281 -7.39 -9.84 2.23
N LEU A 282 -6.99 -8.57 2.13
CA LEU A 282 -7.33 -7.74 0.98
C LEU A 282 -6.78 -8.30 -0.33
N ARG A 283 -5.53 -8.78 -0.31
CA ARG A 283 -4.92 -9.45 -1.48
C ARG A 283 -5.69 -10.72 -1.86
N ALA A 284 -5.99 -11.58 -0.89
CA ALA A 284 -6.75 -12.80 -1.14
C ALA A 284 -8.13 -12.51 -1.76
N LYS A 285 -8.81 -11.45 -1.30
CA LYS A 285 -10.09 -11.00 -1.84
C LYS A 285 -9.97 -10.48 -3.29
N LEU A 286 -8.94 -9.71 -3.59
CA LEU A 286 -8.69 -9.21 -4.95
C LEU A 286 -8.39 -10.36 -5.93
N GLU A 287 -7.60 -11.34 -5.52
CA GLU A 287 -7.33 -12.53 -6.34
C GLU A 287 -8.60 -13.38 -6.53
N ALA A 288 -9.41 -13.60 -5.50
CA ALA A 288 -10.69 -14.29 -5.62
C ALA A 288 -11.65 -13.56 -6.58
N GLY A 289 -11.70 -12.23 -6.54
CA GLY A 289 -12.48 -11.41 -7.46
C GLY A 289 -11.97 -11.45 -8.91
N LYS A 290 -10.66 -11.63 -9.11
CA LYS A 290 -10.06 -11.80 -10.44
C LYS A 290 -10.38 -13.17 -11.03
N SER A 291 -10.31 -14.23 -10.22
CA SER A 291 -10.71 -15.59 -10.64
C SER A 291 -12.20 -15.67 -10.98
N ALA A 292 -13.07 -14.99 -10.22
CA ALA A 292 -14.51 -14.93 -10.52
C ALA A 292 -14.85 -14.16 -11.81
N ARG A 293 -14.07 -13.12 -12.15
CA ARG A 293 -14.24 -12.36 -13.41
C ARG A 293 -13.70 -13.09 -14.63
N ASN A 294 -12.65 -13.90 -14.47
CA ASN A 294 -12.11 -14.74 -15.55
C ASN A 294 -12.94 -16.01 -15.80
N GLY A 295 -13.86 -16.40 -14.90
CA GLY A 295 -14.71 -17.59 -15.06
C GLY A 295 -16.02 -17.36 -15.83
N LEU A 296 -16.27 -16.16 -16.37
CA LEU A 296 -17.51 -15.78 -17.05
C LEU A 296 -17.35 -15.51 -18.56
N GLY A 297 -16.26 -15.98 -19.15
CA GLY A 297 -16.12 -15.98 -20.60
C GLY A 297 -14.90 -16.77 -21.03
N ASP A 298 -15.10 -18.03 -21.39
CA ASP A 298 -14.48 -18.72 -22.53
C ASP A 298 -15.01 -20.16 -22.62
N ASP A 299 -15.99 -20.39 -23.51
CA ASP A 299 -16.25 -21.72 -24.06
C ASP A 299 -15.40 -21.83 -25.33
N GLY A 300 -14.33 -22.61 -25.26
CA GLY A 300 -13.41 -22.78 -26.38
C GLY A 300 -12.29 -23.78 -26.07
N GLU A 301 -12.56 -25.05 -26.32
CA GLU A 301 -11.62 -26.18 -26.26
C GLU A 301 -10.27 -25.88 -26.96
N ASN A 302 -9.15 -26.23 -26.32
CA ASN A 302 -8.36 -27.39 -26.77
C ASN A 302 -7.19 -27.76 -25.84
N THR A 303 -7.23 -29.04 -25.43
CA THR A 303 -6.13 -30.04 -25.39
C THR A 303 -4.79 -29.70 -24.73
N ALA A 304 -4.53 -30.40 -23.62
CA ALA A 304 -3.18 -30.66 -23.10
C ALA A 304 -2.38 -31.56 -24.09
N PRO A 305 -1.03 -31.57 -24.03
CA PRO A 305 -0.38 -32.40 -23.02
C PRO A 305 0.84 -31.74 -22.34
N GLN A 306 1.08 -32.08 -21.08
CA GLN A 306 2.39 -31.90 -20.45
C GLN A 306 3.38 -32.97 -20.95
N PRO A 307 4.72 -32.75 -20.83
CA PRO A 307 5.40 -33.20 -19.62
C PRO A 307 6.57 -32.32 -19.13
N GLY A 308 6.85 -32.39 -17.82
CA GLY A 308 8.22 -32.59 -17.31
C GLY A 308 9.15 -31.39 -17.04
N SER A 309 9.15 -30.93 -15.79
CA SER A 309 10.27 -30.44 -14.94
C SER A 309 11.65 -30.17 -15.57
N ALA A 310 12.18 -28.94 -15.44
CA ALA A 310 13.15 -28.56 -14.39
C ALA A 310 13.86 -27.20 -14.64
N ARG A 311 13.74 -26.32 -13.64
CA ARG A 311 14.82 -25.54 -13.00
C ARG A 311 15.73 -24.69 -13.89
N THR A 312 15.22 -23.52 -14.29
CA THR A 312 16.05 -22.35 -14.64
C THR A 312 16.26 -21.50 -13.38
N VAL A 313 17.51 -21.24 -13.00
CA VAL A 313 17.83 -20.17 -12.04
C VAL A 313 17.51 -18.85 -12.74
N ARG A 314 16.34 -18.27 -12.39
CA ARG A 314 15.93 -16.94 -12.84
C ARG A 314 16.21 -15.94 -11.73
N VAL A 315 16.86 -14.83 -12.10
CA VAL A 315 16.95 -13.60 -11.31
C VAL A 315 15.60 -13.25 -10.70
N SER A 316 15.58 -12.91 -9.40
CA SER A 316 14.33 -12.64 -8.67
C SER A 316 13.47 -11.58 -9.39
N PRO A 317 12.14 -11.78 -9.50
CA PRO A 317 11.22 -10.81 -10.11
C PRO A 317 11.23 -9.43 -9.43
N GLU A 318 11.80 -9.33 -8.23
CA GLU A 318 11.97 -8.08 -7.48
C GLU A 318 13.03 -7.15 -8.09
N LEU A 319 14.13 -7.72 -8.62
CA LEU A 319 15.23 -6.96 -9.24
C LEU A 319 14.82 -6.43 -10.63
N ARG A 320 13.98 -7.18 -11.35
CA ARG A 320 13.40 -6.72 -12.63
C ARG A 320 12.45 -5.55 -12.44
N ARG A 321 11.70 -5.52 -11.33
CA ARG A 321 10.77 -4.41 -11.02
C ARG A 321 11.47 -3.14 -10.55
N SER A 322 12.67 -3.23 -9.97
CA SER A 322 13.43 -2.03 -9.57
C SER A 322 14.13 -1.35 -10.75
N LEU A 323 14.41 -2.09 -11.83
CA LEU A 323 15.04 -1.61 -13.06
C LEU A 323 14.04 -1.12 -14.13
N GLU A 324 12.74 -1.37 -13.96
CA GLU A 324 11.72 -0.80 -14.84
C GLU A 324 11.61 0.70 -14.59
N LYS A 325 11.92 1.49 -15.64
CA LYS A 325 11.84 2.97 -15.63
C LYS A 325 10.51 3.42 -15.01
N PRO A 326 10.52 4.38 -14.07
CA PRO A 326 9.29 4.89 -13.51
C PRO A 326 8.44 5.55 -14.60
N LYS A 327 7.17 5.16 -14.68
CA LYS A 327 6.15 5.76 -15.56
C LYS A 327 5.84 7.18 -15.09
N TRP A 328 6.70 8.13 -15.43
CA TRP A 328 6.32 9.54 -15.47
C TRP A 328 7.02 10.18 -16.68
N ARG A 329 6.25 10.31 -17.76
CA ARG A 329 6.37 11.43 -18.68
C ARG A 329 5.24 12.39 -18.34
#